data_AF-G2FG10-F1
#
_entry.id   AF-G2FG10-F1
#
_cell.length_a   1.000
_cell.length_b   1.000
_cell.length_c   1.000
_cell.angle_alpha   90.00
_cell.angle_beta   90.00
_cell.angle_gamma   90.00
#
_symmetry.space_group_name_H-M   'P 1'
#
loop_
_entity.id
_entity.type
_entity.pdbx_description
1 polymer ?
#
loop_
_entity_poly.entity_id
_entity_poly.type
_entity_poly.pdbx_seq_one_letter_code
_entity_poly.pdbx_strand_id
1 'polypeptide(L)'
;MMMAVMLQACSIARTKTADLMPDTTPGILYPVDGTITIYVPKKEYDEQIRLQLSRSAEFIHHPGQDLKQAAVIIAKKYFRKAQALSLEKPTQYLLKLSGDAFIDHLNVYHTTIDAELYTQDGELVDRRKIEQGAISTLITDENAFYNAYSEAMVNYFDELFRERGQRMLNYLAQQPPKPLSFEDLTSKKGLELISTASGFFLNHSGQVLASNEQVAGCLTISILKDGKEHRARLKFNHKLSDIAVLETGLKTKNHARFINNDLSVRLGEEMLSVGYPLPEILHQPINLNGGSISALTGIRGDGRLFQVTLPVQPGNSGSPMLDRNGLVTGILQSNEIALRQADYSGTLAPNIHFALKAKEIKKLLKTNQIKFFTRNSYETRYKKRPDIAEYAARFTVQVICRG
;
A
#
# COMPACT_ATOMS: atom_id res chain seq x y z
N MET A 1 14.95 45.99 20.65
CA MET A 1 15.54 45.95 19.30
C MET A 1 15.18 44.61 18.69
N MET A 2 14.03 44.56 18.01
CA MET A 2 13.44 43.37 17.40
C MET A 2 14.19 43.10 16.09
N MET A 3 14.92 41.99 16.00
CA MET A 3 15.53 41.53 14.77
C MET A 3 14.55 40.57 14.10
N ALA A 4 13.88 41.05 13.06
CA ALA A 4 13.02 40.26 12.21
C ALA A 4 13.85 39.20 11.48
N VAL A 5 13.67 37.93 11.85
CA VAL A 5 14.11 36.81 11.02
C VAL A 5 13.11 36.70 9.89
N MET A 6 13.48 37.21 8.71
CA MET A 6 12.76 36.93 7.48
C MET A 6 12.78 35.42 7.25
N LEU A 7 11.61 34.79 7.40
CA LEU A 7 11.28 33.53 6.72
C LEU A 7 11.28 33.82 5.21
N GLN A 8 12.42 33.58 4.56
CA GLN A 8 12.41 33.44 3.11
C GLN A 8 11.66 32.16 2.77
N ALA A 9 10.49 32.38 2.16
CA ALA A 9 9.66 31.36 1.57
C ALA A 9 10.42 30.61 0.46
N CYS A 10 10.41 29.28 0.56
CA CYS A 10 10.26 28.33 -0.54
C CYS A 10 11.03 28.66 -1.83
N SER A 11 12.34 28.35 -1.88
CA SER A 11 12.97 28.01 -3.15
C SER A 11 12.58 26.57 -3.49
N ILE A 12 11.45 26.40 -4.15
CA ILE A 12 11.08 25.13 -4.79
C ILE A 12 12.22 24.78 -5.75
N ALA A 13 13.02 23.76 -5.44
CA ALA A 13 13.97 23.22 -6.39
C ALA A 13 13.20 22.84 -7.66
N ARG A 14 13.54 23.47 -8.80
CA ARG A 14 12.86 23.20 -10.07
C ARG A 14 13.02 21.72 -10.43
N THR A 15 11.91 21.02 -10.63
CA THR A 15 11.92 19.71 -11.27
C THR A 15 12.35 19.87 -12.73
N LYS A 16 13.53 19.38 -13.10
CA LYS A 16 14.06 19.41 -14.50
C LYS A 16 13.22 18.59 -15.49
N THR A 17 12.25 17.83 -14.98
CA THR A 17 11.45 16.90 -15.77
C THR A 17 10.62 17.51 -16.87
N ALA A 18 10.20 18.78 -16.79
CA ALA A 18 9.47 19.43 -17.87
C ALA A 18 10.31 19.57 -19.15
N ASP A 19 11.63 19.73 -18.99
CA ASP A 19 12.56 20.03 -20.09
C ASP A 19 13.08 18.76 -20.77
N LEU A 20 13.02 17.61 -20.09
CA LEU A 20 13.43 16.32 -20.66
C LEU A 20 12.48 15.94 -21.80
N MET A 21 12.97 15.71 -23.01
CA MET A 21 12.15 15.26 -24.14
C MET A 21 12.75 13.99 -24.74
N PRO A 22 11.93 13.11 -25.35
CA PRO A 22 12.44 11.97 -26.09
C PRO A 22 13.45 12.39 -27.15
N ASP A 23 14.54 11.63 -27.30
CA ASP A 23 15.43 11.76 -28.44
C ASP A 23 14.67 11.38 -29.72
N THR A 24 14.89 12.14 -30.79
CA THR A 24 14.28 11.81 -32.08
C THR A 24 14.82 10.48 -32.59
N THR A 25 13.95 9.49 -32.71
CA THR A 25 14.28 8.21 -33.35
C THR A 25 13.74 8.23 -34.78
N PRO A 26 14.57 8.02 -35.82
CA PRO A 26 14.12 8.07 -37.20
C PRO A 26 12.92 7.15 -37.47
N GLY A 27 11.85 7.71 -38.03
CA GLY A 27 10.63 6.97 -38.35
C GLY A 27 9.64 6.78 -37.19
N ILE A 28 9.92 7.33 -35.99
CA ILE A 28 9.04 7.24 -34.83
C ILE A 28 8.57 8.64 -34.41
N LEU A 29 7.25 8.81 -34.31
CA LEU A 29 6.63 10.02 -33.76
C LEU A 29 6.18 9.76 -32.33
N TYR A 30 6.72 10.54 -31.39
CA TYR A 30 6.32 10.50 -29.99
C TYR A 30 5.22 11.52 -29.69
N PRO A 31 4.31 11.23 -28.74
CA PRO A 31 4.10 9.92 -28.12
C PRO A 31 3.46 8.91 -29.10
N VAL A 32 3.87 7.64 -29.06
CA VAL A 32 3.30 6.58 -29.89
C VAL A 32 1.88 6.23 -29.44
N ASP A 33 1.03 5.81 -30.37
CA ASP A 33 -0.34 5.39 -30.06
C ASP A 33 -0.35 3.98 -29.44
N GLY A 34 -0.10 3.94 -28.14
CA GLY A 34 -0.02 2.71 -27.37
C GLY A 34 -0.31 2.93 -25.88
N THR A 35 -0.53 1.82 -25.19
CA THR A 35 -0.80 1.79 -23.75
C THR A 35 0.32 1.06 -23.01
N ILE A 36 0.92 1.74 -22.04
CA ILE A 36 1.89 1.15 -21.12
C ILE A 36 1.43 1.33 -19.68
N THR A 37 1.70 0.31 -18.88
CA THR A 37 1.41 0.30 -17.45
C THR A 37 2.69 0.11 -16.67
N ILE A 38 2.91 0.93 -15.65
CA ILE A 38 4.11 0.93 -14.81
C ILE A 38 3.82 0.22 -13.50
N TYR A 39 4.65 -0.77 -13.16
CA TYR A 39 4.60 -1.49 -11.91
C TYR A 39 5.92 -1.36 -11.14
N VAL A 40 5.84 -0.79 -9.95
CA VAL A 40 6.93 -0.75 -8.96
C VAL A 40 6.47 -1.62 -7.79
N PRO A 41 7.16 -2.73 -7.47
CA PRO A 41 6.79 -3.59 -6.36
C PRO A 41 6.69 -2.83 -5.04
N LYS A 42 5.82 -3.31 -4.14
CA LYS A 42 5.59 -2.68 -2.83
C LYS A 42 6.89 -2.53 -2.03
N LYS A 43 7.75 -3.54 -2.08
CA LYS A 43 9.05 -3.55 -1.39
C LYS A 43 9.87 -2.30 -1.74
N GLU A 44 10.02 -2.04 -3.04
CA GLU A 44 10.71 -0.86 -3.58
C GLU A 44 9.98 0.43 -3.16
N TYR A 45 8.64 0.44 -3.30
CA TYR A 45 7.80 1.61 -2.98
C TYR A 45 7.88 2.05 -1.51
N ASP A 46 8.06 1.09 -0.60
CA ASP A 46 8.10 1.32 0.85
C ASP A 46 9.51 1.59 1.38
N GLU A 47 10.55 1.53 0.53
CA GLU A 47 11.92 1.85 0.94
C GLU A 47 12.06 3.28 1.44
N GLN A 48 12.94 3.44 2.44
CA GLN A 48 13.19 4.72 3.09
C GLN A 48 14.68 4.94 3.28
N ILE A 49 15.15 6.11 2.87
CA ILE A 49 16.48 6.60 3.24
C ILE A 49 16.27 7.66 4.31
N ARG A 50 16.88 7.41 5.47
CA ARG A 50 16.75 8.28 6.65
C ARG A 50 18.08 8.95 6.93
N LEU A 51 18.07 10.28 6.96
CA LEU A 51 19.22 11.11 7.19
C LEU A 51 19.04 11.84 8.52
N GLN A 52 19.87 11.50 9.50
CA GLN A 52 19.86 12.16 10.80
C GLN A 52 20.63 13.49 10.70
N LEU A 53 19.93 14.62 10.69
CA LEU A 53 20.53 15.95 10.60
C LEU A 53 20.93 16.49 11.98
N SER A 54 20.15 16.16 13.02
CA SER A 54 20.45 16.48 14.42
C SER A 54 19.72 15.49 15.34
N ARG A 55 19.89 15.60 16.68
CA ARG A 55 19.15 14.74 17.63
C ARG A 55 17.62 14.80 17.51
N SER A 56 17.06 15.86 16.94
CA SER A 56 15.62 16.07 16.81
C SER A 56 15.16 16.34 15.37
N ALA A 57 16.07 16.27 14.39
CA ALA A 57 15.76 16.49 12.99
C ALA A 57 16.22 15.28 12.17
N GLU A 58 15.26 14.58 11.60
CA GLU A 58 15.43 13.47 10.67
C GLU A 58 14.79 13.87 9.34
N PHE A 59 15.45 13.55 8.24
CA PHE A 59 14.95 13.75 6.90
C PHE A 59 14.75 12.39 6.24
N ILE A 60 13.56 12.15 5.69
CA ILE A 60 13.16 10.84 5.17
C ILE A 60 12.85 11.00 3.68
N HIS A 61 13.58 10.26 2.85
CA HIS A 61 13.26 10.11 1.43
C HIS A 61 12.49 8.82 1.18
N HIS A 62 11.68 8.82 0.14
CA HIS A 62 10.93 7.66 -0.35
C HIS A 62 11.27 7.38 -1.82
N PRO A 63 12.49 6.89 -2.13
CA PRO A 63 12.97 6.79 -3.51
C PRO A 63 12.05 5.95 -4.41
N GLY A 64 11.45 4.87 -3.92
CA GLY A 64 10.51 4.08 -4.72
C GLY A 64 9.22 4.82 -5.13
N GLN A 65 8.78 5.81 -4.34
CA GLN A 65 7.67 6.68 -4.71
C GLN A 65 8.09 7.63 -5.83
N ASP A 66 9.29 8.18 -5.73
CA ASP A 66 9.91 9.04 -6.74
C ASP A 66 10.11 8.29 -8.05
N LEU A 67 10.63 7.05 -8.01
CA LEU A 67 10.77 6.16 -9.16
C LEU A 67 9.43 5.94 -9.86
N LYS A 68 8.39 5.58 -9.10
CA LYS A 68 7.05 5.35 -9.66
C LYS A 68 6.49 6.60 -10.32
N GLN A 69 6.63 7.75 -9.68
CA GLN A 69 6.13 9.02 -10.19
C GLN A 69 6.89 9.44 -11.45
N ALA A 70 8.22 9.41 -11.42
CA ALA A 70 9.10 9.71 -12.55
C ALA A 70 8.77 8.81 -13.75
N ALA A 71 8.71 7.49 -13.54
CA ALA A 71 8.43 6.53 -14.59
C ALA A 71 7.08 6.77 -15.27
N VAL A 72 6.01 7.03 -14.51
CA VAL A 72 4.69 7.32 -15.10
C VAL A 72 4.70 8.63 -15.89
N ILE A 73 5.35 9.68 -15.37
CA ILE A 73 5.41 10.99 -16.04
C ILE A 73 6.24 10.92 -17.32
N ILE A 74 7.42 10.31 -17.27
CA ILE A 74 8.29 10.15 -18.43
C ILE A 74 7.67 9.21 -19.46
N ALA A 75 7.05 8.10 -19.06
CA ALA A 75 6.38 7.19 -19.99
C ALA A 75 5.27 7.87 -20.81
N LYS A 76 4.61 8.91 -20.29
CA LYS A 76 3.61 9.70 -21.05
C LYS A 76 4.21 10.49 -22.21
N LYS A 77 5.52 10.72 -22.21
CA LYS A 77 6.22 11.38 -23.32
C LYS A 77 6.44 10.43 -24.50
N TYR A 78 6.57 9.14 -24.20
CA TYR A 78 6.77 8.09 -25.20
C TYR A 78 5.49 7.40 -25.63
N PHE A 79 4.52 7.24 -24.72
CA PHE A 79 3.25 6.55 -24.97
C PHE A 79 2.07 7.48 -24.71
N ARG A 80 1.09 7.48 -25.62
CA ARG A 80 -0.12 8.30 -25.50
C ARG A 80 -0.92 7.99 -24.23
N LYS A 81 -0.86 6.74 -23.75
CA LYS A 81 -1.48 6.30 -22.51
C LYS A 81 -0.44 5.60 -21.64
N ALA A 82 0.00 6.27 -20.58
CA ALA A 82 0.84 5.69 -19.54
C ALA A 82 0.25 5.91 -18.16
N GLN A 83 0.28 4.88 -17.32
CA GLN A 83 -0.35 4.88 -16.00
C GLN A 83 0.33 3.93 -15.04
N ALA A 84 0.13 4.16 -13.74
CA ALA A 84 0.44 3.14 -12.74
C ALA A 84 -0.49 1.92 -12.90
N LEU A 85 0.02 0.76 -12.50
CA LEU A 85 -0.67 -0.51 -12.54
C LEU A 85 -2.11 -0.49 -12.04
N SER A 86 -3.00 -1.00 -12.90
CA SER A 86 -4.38 -1.35 -12.58
C SER A 86 -4.80 -2.55 -13.42
N LEU A 87 -5.27 -3.62 -12.78
CA LEU A 87 -5.71 -4.84 -13.46
C LEU A 87 -6.98 -4.66 -14.31
N GLU A 88 -7.72 -3.57 -14.11
CA GLU A 88 -8.96 -3.29 -14.84
C GLU A 88 -8.71 -2.43 -16.08
N LYS A 89 -7.61 -1.67 -16.08
CA LYS A 89 -7.32 -0.77 -17.18
C LYS A 89 -6.57 -1.53 -18.29
N PRO A 90 -7.03 -1.43 -19.54
CA PRO A 90 -6.35 -2.05 -20.66
C PRO A 90 -4.90 -1.57 -20.80
N THR A 91 -4.00 -2.49 -21.16
CA THR A 91 -2.58 -2.19 -21.41
C THR A 91 -2.04 -3.10 -22.49
N GLN A 92 -1.10 -2.64 -23.30
CA GLN A 92 -0.38 -3.45 -24.30
C GLN A 92 1.00 -3.86 -23.79
N TYR A 93 1.60 -3.01 -22.96
CA TYR A 93 2.87 -3.28 -22.28
C TYR A 93 2.78 -3.09 -20.76
N LEU A 94 3.57 -3.86 -20.03
CA LEU A 94 3.81 -3.75 -18.60
C LEU A 94 5.30 -3.52 -18.37
N LEU A 95 5.66 -2.40 -17.78
CA LEU A 95 7.04 -2.10 -17.36
C LEU A 95 7.15 -2.32 -15.85
N LYS A 96 7.86 -3.39 -15.46
CA LYS A 96 8.24 -3.64 -14.06
C LYS A 96 9.56 -2.93 -13.79
N LEU A 97 9.61 -2.18 -12.69
CA LEU A 97 10.79 -1.45 -12.24
C LEU A 97 11.10 -1.85 -10.80
N SER A 98 12.34 -2.27 -10.56
CA SER A 98 12.97 -2.34 -9.24
C SER A 98 14.10 -1.33 -9.19
N GLY A 99 14.46 -0.81 -8.02
CA GLY A 99 15.56 0.13 -7.99
C GLY A 99 16.11 0.41 -6.60
N ASP A 100 17.43 0.40 -6.54
CA ASP A 100 18.18 0.77 -5.34
C ASP A 100 18.53 2.26 -5.39
N ALA A 101 18.53 2.89 -4.22
CA ALA A 101 18.91 4.29 -4.07
C ALA A 101 19.79 4.50 -2.84
N PHE A 102 20.81 5.33 -2.97
CA PHE A 102 21.63 5.76 -1.84
C PHE A 102 22.19 7.17 -2.06
N ILE A 103 22.64 7.79 -0.98
CA ILE A 103 23.31 9.09 -1.01
C ILE A 103 24.74 8.84 -0.57
N ASP A 104 25.71 9.27 -1.37
CA ASP A 104 27.12 9.12 -1.00
C ASP A 104 27.61 10.27 -0.10
N HIS A 105 28.86 10.16 0.34
CA HIS A 105 29.51 11.13 1.22
C HIS A 105 29.74 12.51 0.58
N LEU A 106 29.52 12.64 -0.74
CA LEU A 106 29.66 13.88 -1.50
C LEU A 106 28.30 14.49 -1.85
N ASN A 107 27.20 14.01 -1.24
CA ASN A 107 25.82 14.40 -1.54
C ASN A 107 25.41 14.13 -2.99
N VAL A 108 25.98 13.10 -3.61
CA VAL A 108 25.50 12.58 -4.88
C VAL A 108 24.44 11.52 -4.59
N TYR A 109 23.28 11.72 -5.21
CA TYR A 109 22.12 10.83 -5.12
C TYR A 109 22.26 9.79 -6.23
N HIS A 110 22.57 8.56 -5.85
CA HIS A 110 22.73 7.45 -6.78
C HIS A 110 21.43 6.67 -6.86
N THR A 111 21.03 6.35 -8.08
CA THR A 111 19.89 5.49 -8.37
C THR A 111 20.29 4.41 -9.34
N THR A 112 19.78 3.22 -9.11
CA THR A 112 19.89 2.08 -10.01
C THR A 112 18.48 1.62 -10.33
N ILE A 113 18.16 1.37 -11.60
CA ILE A 113 16.87 0.83 -12.04
C ILE A 113 17.11 -0.48 -12.76
N ASP A 114 16.48 -1.56 -12.30
CA ASP A 114 16.28 -2.77 -13.08
C ASP A 114 14.91 -2.70 -13.77
N ALA A 115 14.91 -2.52 -15.08
CA ALA A 115 13.73 -2.35 -15.91
C ALA A 115 13.44 -3.61 -16.72
N GLU A 116 12.21 -4.13 -16.61
CA GLU A 116 11.73 -5.28 -17.38
C GLU A 116 10.42 -4.93 -18.10
N LEU A 117 10.46 -4.91 -19.42
CA LEU A 117 9.30 -4.65 -20.27
C LEU A 117 8.69 -5.96 -20.74
N TYR A 118 7.39 -6.12 -20.50
CA TYR A 118 6.61 -7.26 -20.93
C TYR A 118 5.48 -6.84 -21.85
N THR A 119 5.07 -7.74 -22.76
CA THR A 119 3.80 -7.64 -23.46
C THR A 119 2.63 -7.90 -22.50
N GLN A 120 1.40 -7.55 -22.91
CA GLN A 120 0.17 -7.83 -22.16
C GLN A 120 -0.10 -9.33 -21.94
N ASP A 121 0.59 -10.20 -22.69
CA ASP A 121 0.52 -11.67 -22.57
C ASP A 121 1.67 -12.25 -21.72
N GLY A 122 2.57 -11.39 -21.25
CA GLY A 122 3.65 -11.75 -20.34
C GLY A 122 4.99 -12.09 -21.00
N GLU A 123 5.12 -11.94 -22.31
CA GLU A 123 6.39 -12.16 -23.03
C GLU A 123 7.38 -11.03 -22.70
N LEU A 124 8.64 -11.38 -22.38
CA LEU A 124 9.69 -10.40 -22.13
C LEU A 124 10.12 -9.74 -23.44
N VAL A 125 9.95 -8.42 -23.52
CA VAL A 125 10.34 -7.59 -24.68
C VAL A 125 11.76 -7.06 -24.50
N ASP A 126 12.08 -6.62 -23.29
CA ASP A 126 13.33 -5.97 -22.94
C ASP A 126 13.64 -6.12 -21.45
N ARG A 127 14.93 -6.24 -21.11
CA ARG A 127 15.43 -6.17 -19.73
C ARG A 127 16.75 -5.41 -19.75
N ARG A 128 16.87 -4.38 -18.91
CA ARG A 128 18.13 -3.65 -18.74
C ARG A 128 18.25 -3.03 -17.37
N LYS A 129 19.50 -2.77 -16.98
CA LYS A 129 19.87 -2.08 -15.75
C LYS A 129 20.39 -0.69 -16.11
N ILE A 130 19.90 0.35 -15.45
CA ILE A 130 20.27 1.74 -15.66
C ILE A 130 20.81 2.31 -14.36
N GLU A 131 22.00 2.91 -14.40
CA GLU A 131 22.58 3.62 -13.27
C GLU A 131 22.60 5.11 -13.59
N GLN A 132 22.12 5.93 -12.64
CA GLN A 132 22.05 7.38 -12.82
C GLN A 132 22.30 8.10 -11.50
N GLY A 133 23.08 9.17 -11.56
CA GLY A 133 23.35 10.05 -10.42
C GLY A 133 22.72 11.42 -10.60
N ALA A 134 22.31 12.05 -9.51
CA ALA A 134 22.01 13.48 -9.45
C ALA A 134 22.87 14.15 -8.38
N ILE A 135 23.59 15.20 -8.78
CA ILE A 135 24.37 16.02 -7.84
C ILE A 135 23.43 17.08 -7.26
N SER A 136 23.37 17.17 -5.93
CA SER A 136 22.70 18.27 -5.24
C SER A 136 23.64 18.97 -4.26
N THR A 137 23.44 20.27 -4.08
CA THR A 137 24.13 21.06 -3.05
C THR A 137 23.51 20.90 -1.68
N LEU A 138 22.35 20.23 -1.58
CA LEU A 138 21.60 20.00 -0.36
C LEU A 138 21.44 18.50 -0.14
N ILE A 139 21.87 18.00 1.03
CA ILE A 139 21.61 16.62 1.46
C ILE A 139 20.12 16.35 1.72
N THR A 140 19.29 17.41 1.74
CA THR A 140 17.85 17.35 1.95
C THR A 140 17.05 17.70 0.70
N ASP A 141 17.61 17.47 -0.49
CA ASP A 141 16.92 17.79 -1.74
C ASP A 141 15.82 16.77 -2.03
N GLU A 142 14.57 17.12 -1.71
CA GLU A 142 13.37 16.30 -1.92
C GLU A 142 13.21 15.85 -3.38
N ASN A 143 13.77 16.58 -4.35
CA ASN A 143 13.59 16.30 -5.76
C ASN A 143 14.78 15.56 -6.40
N ALA A 144 15.89 15.35 -5.68
CA ALA A 144 17.10 14.79 -6.26
C ALA A 144 16.90 13.37 -6.81
N PHE A 145 16.27 12.47 -6.03
CA PHE A 145 15.94 11.12 -6.50
C PHE A 145 14.94 11.15 -7.65
N TYR A 146 13.88 11.95 -7.54
CA TYR A 146 12.91 12.10 -8.62
C TYR A 146 13.55 12.57 -9.94
N ASN A 147 14.48 13.53 -9.87
CA ASN A 147 15.21 14.01 -11.04
C ASN A 147 16.16 12.94 -11.60
N ALA A 148 16.92 12.24 -10.75
CA ALA A 148 17.80 11.14 -11.16
C ALA A 148 17.00 10.03 -11.87
N TYR A 149 15.90 9.58 -11.27
CA TYR A 149 15.01 8.60 -11.88
C TYR A 149 14.39 9.09 -13.18
N SER A 150 14.07 10.37 -13.30
CA SER A 150 13.50 10.91 -14.53
C SER A 150 14.49 10.89 -15.68
N GLU A 151 15.75 11.20 -15.43
CA GLU A 151 16.83 11.11 -16.43
C GLU A 151 17.10 9.65 -16.80
N ALA A 152 17.20 8.75 -15.82
CA ALA A 152 17.35 7.32 -16.05
C ALA A 152 16.20 6.74 -16.91
N MET A 153 14.97 7.17 -16.64
CA MET A 153 13.80 6.72 -17.40
C MET A 153 13.78 7.26 -18.83
N VAL A 154 14.30 8.47 -19.07
CA VAL A 154 14.46 9.01 -20.44
C VAL A 154 15.47 8.16 -21.19
N ASN A 155 16.66 7.94 -20.61
CA ASN A 155 17.71 7.10 -21.20
C ASN A 155 17.19 5.68 -21.51
N TYR A 156 16.46 5.08 -20.57
CA TYR A 156 15.81 3.79 -20.76
C TYR A 156 14.91 3.76 -22.01
N PHE A 157 13.99 4.72 -22.14
CA PHE A 157 13.05 4.73 -23.26
C PHE A 157 13.74 5.10 -24.58
N ASP A 158 14.69 6.02 -24.58
CA ASP A 158 15.43 6.39 -25.79
C ASP A 158 16.20 5.21 -26.35
N GLU A 159 16.93 4.47 -25.51
CA GLU A 159 17.60 3.24 -25.94
C GLU A 159 16.61 2.16 -26.38
N LEU A 160 15.53 1.96 -25.61
CA LEU A 160 14.50 0.97 -25.93
C LEU A 160 13.91 1.21 -27.33
N PHE A 161 13.53 2.45 -27.66
CA PHE A 161 12.96 2.76 -28.96
C PHE A 161 14.02 2.78 -30.07
N ARG A 162 15.26 3.16 -29.79
CA ARG A 162 16.38 3.07 -30.74
C ARG A 162 16.63 1.62 -31.16
N GLU A 163 16.58 0.68 -30.22
CA GLU A 163 16.88 -0.73 -30.47
C GLU A 163 15.67 -1.55 -30.92
N ARG A 164 14.48 -1.26 -30.38
CA ARG A 164 13.29 -2.11 -30.51
C ARG A 164 12.05 -1.39 -31.04
N GLY A 165 12.14 -0.08 -31.31
CA GLY A 165 10.99 0.78 -31.59
C GLY A 165 10.10 0.27 -32.71
N GLN A 166 10.65 -0.14 -33.86
CA GLN A 166 9.84 -0.63 -34.97
C GLN A 166 9.10 -1.94 -34.62
N ARG A 167 9.76 -2.87 -33.93
CA ARG A 167 9.12 -4.11 -33.48
C ARG A 167 8.00 -3.82 -32.49
N MET A 168 8.23 -2.86 -31.58
CA MET A 168 7.22 -2.44 -30.61
C MET A 168 6.02 -1.78 -31.28
N LEU A 169 6.24 -0.91 -32.28
CA LEU A 169 5.18 -0.26 -33.06
C LEU A 169 4.34 -1.28 -33.84
N ASN A 170 4.98 -2.28 -34.46
CA ASN A 170 4.28 -3.35 -35.15
C ASN A 170 3.37 -4.14 -34.21
N TYR A 171 3.86 -4.45 -32.99
CA TYR A 171 3.04 -5.09 -31.96
C TYR A 171 1.87 -4.20 -31.54
N LEU A 172 2.10 -2.90 -31.29
CA LEU A 172 1.05 -1.96 -30.90
C LEU A 172 -0.06 -1.86 -31.96
N ALA A 173 0.30 -1.91 -33.24
CA ALA A 173 -0.67 -1.86 -34.35
C ALA A 173 -1.52 -3.14 -34.47
N GLN A 174 -0.99 -4.29 -34.07
CA GLN A 174 -1.65 -5.60 -34.22
C GLN A 174 -2.43 -6.02 -32.98
N GLN A 175 -2.00 -5.58 -31.80
CA GLN A 175 -2.49 -6.09 -30.52
C GLN A 175 -3.32 -5.02 -29.82
N PRO A 176 -4.67 -5.12 -29.82
CA PRO A 176 -5.48 -4.19 -29.07
C PRO A 176 -5.19 -4.29 -27.57
N PRO A 177 -5.28 -3.19 -26.82
CA PRO A 177 -5.07 -3.21 -25.38
C PRO A 177 -6.16 -4.01 -24.69
N LYS A 178 -5.78 -4.94 -23.81
CA LYS A 178 -6.70 -5.66 -22.91
C LYS A 178 -6.29 -5.52 -21.45
N PRO A 179 -7.22 -5.68 -20.50
CA PRO A 179 -6.88 -5.73 -19.07
C PRO A 179 -5.98 -6.94 -18.76
N LEU A 180 -5.06 -6.79 -17.81
CA LEU A 180 -4.23 -7.90 -17.36
C LEU A 180 -5.08 -8.98 -16.68
N SER A 181 -4.91 -10.23 -17.11
CA SER A 181 -5.58 -11.39 -16.50
C SER A 181 -4.87 -11.80 -15.22
N PHE A 182 -5.65 -11.98 -14.15
CA PHE A 182 -5.15 -12.50 -12.88
C PHE A 182 -4.64 -13.94 -13.02
N GLU A 183 -5.34 -14.75 -13.79
CA GLU A 183 -4.96 -16.15 -14.03
C GLU A 183 -3.63 -16.22 -14.78
N ASP A 184 -3.42 -15.39 -15.79
CA ASP A 184 -2.13 -15.33 -16.50
C ASP A 184 -0.99 -14.87 -15.58
N LEU A 185 -1.24 -13.83 -14.77
CA LEU A 185 -0.24 -13.31 -13.84
C LEU A 185 0.16 -14.32 -12.76
N THR A 186 -0.76 -15.18 -12.30
CA THR A 186 -0.50 -16.15 -11.23
C THR A 186 -0.05 -17.52 -11.73
N SER A 187 -0.41 -17.90 -12.96
CA SER A 187 -0.07 -19.21 -13.54
C SER A 187 1.21 -19.21 -14.37
N LYS A 188 1.53 -18.09 -15.05
CA LYS A 188 2.72 -17.97 -15.91
C LYS A 188 3.88 -17.23 -15.26
N LYS A 189 3.61 -16.43 -14.23
CA LYS A 189 4.62 -15.69 -13.46
C LYS A 189 4.44 -16.04 -11.99
N GLY A 190 5.50 -16.49 -11.33
CA GLY A 190 5.47 -16.67 -9.87
C GLY A 190 5.33 -15.30 -9.22
N LEU A 191 4.10 -14.88 -8.88
CA LEU A 191 3.92 -13.69 -8.06
C LEU A 191 4.42 -14.00 -6.66
N GLU A 192 5.36 -13.19 -6.17
CA GLU A 192 5.91 -13.38 -4.84
C GLU A 192 4.89 -12.95 -3.79
N LEU A 193 4.88 -13.66 -2.68
CA LEU A 193 4.12 -13.25 -1.51
C LEU A 193 4.80 -12.01 -0.92
N ILE A 194 4.18 -10.86 -1.09
CA ILE A 194 4.70 -9.61 -0.52
C ILE A 194 4.33 -9.57 0.95
N SER A 195 3.07 -9.89 1.26
CA SER A 195 2.56 -9.67 2.60
C SER A 195 1.22 -10.39 2.84
N THR A 196 0.94 -10.71 4.11
CA THR A 196 -0.35 -11.25 4.57
C THR A 196 -0.89 -10.49 5.77
N ALA A 197 -2.20 -10.31 5.83
CA ALA A 197 -2.89 -9.71 6.97
C ALA A 197 -4.23 -10.40 7.25
N SER A 198 -4.93 -9.85 8.22
CA SER A 198 -6.31 -10.17 8.51
C SER A 198 -7.23 -9.10 7.92
N GLY A 199 -8.46 -9.49 7.67
CA GLY A 199 -9.56 -8.59 7.35
C GLY A 199 -10.87 -9.20 7.78
N PHE A 200 -11.97 -8.46 7.65
CA PHE A 200 -13.28 -9.01 8.00
C PHE A 200 -14.42 -8.46 7.13
N PHE A 201 -15.42 -9.31 6.88
CA PHE A 201 -16.59 -8.94 6.09
C PHE A 201 -17.43 -7.87 6.79
N LEU A 202 -17.80 -6.83 6.04
CA LEU A 202 -18.62 -5.70 6.48
C LEU A 202 -20.12 -5.92 6.25
N ASN A 203 -20.48 -6.65 5.20
CA ASN A 203 -21.86 -6.73 4.72
C ASN A 203 -22.16 -7.95 3.84
N HIS A 204 -23.41 -8.05 3.41
CA HIS A 204 -23.91 -9.16 2.58
C HIS A 204 -23.32 -9.25 1.17
N SER A 205 -22.81 -8.14 0.63
CA SER A 205 -22.12 -8.12 -0.67
C SER A 205 -20.66 -8.54 -0.58
N GLY A 206 -20.20 -9.07 0.57
CA GLY A 206 -18.86 -9.65 0.70
C GLY A 206 -17.74 -8.62 0.66
N GLN A 207 -18.02 -7.37 1.02
CA GLN A 207 -16.98 -6.36 1.14
C GLN A 207 -16.17 -6.61 2.42
N VAL A 208 -14.85 -6.51 2.34
CA VAL A 208 -13.93 -6.79 3.45
C VAL A 208 -13.25 -5.50 3.89
N LEU A 209 -13.22 -5.23 5.20
CA LEU A 209 -12.37 -4.21 5.79
C LEU A 209 -10.99 -4.81 6.06
N ALA A 210 -9.93 -4.08 5.68
CA ALA A 210 -8.54 -4.48 5.86
C ALA A 210 -7.67 -3.27 6.20
N SER A 211 -6.40 -3.53 6.53
CA SER A 211 -5.36 -2.51 6.63
C SER A 211 -4.97 -2.02 5.24
N ASN A 212 -4.89 -0.70 5.04
CA ASN A 212 -4.41 -0.12 3.78
C ASN A 212 -2.94 -0.48 3.55
N GLU A 213 -2.13 -0.42 4.59
CA GLU A 213 -0.71 -0.70 4.54
C GLU A 213 -0.43 -2.07 3.94
N GLN A 214 -1.25 -3.06 4.29
CA GLN A 214 -1.06 -4.40 3.75
C GLN A 214 -1.38 -4.51 2.25
N VAL A 215 -2.37 -3.75 1.77
CA VAL A 215 -2.90 -3.89 0.41
C VAL A 215 -2.39 -2.84 -0.56
N ALA A 216 -1.73 -1.79 -0.07
CA ALA A 216 -1.16 -0.73 -0.88
C ALA A 216 0.09 -1.24 -1.61
N GLY A 217 0.11 -1.08 -2.94
CA GLY A 217 1.24 -1.49 -3.78
C GLY A 217 1.19 -2.95 -4.28
N CYS A 218 0.18 -3.72 -3.90
CA CYS A 218 0.01 -5.09 -4.38
C CYS A 218 -0.35 -5.11 -5.87
N LEU A 219 0.27 -6.01 -6.63
CA LEU A 219 -0.15 -6.32 -8.01
C LEU A 219 -1.46 -7.10 -7.98
N THR A 220 -1.59 -8.03 -7.03
CA THR A 220 -2.85 -8.74 -6.78
C THR A 220 -3.21 -8.77 -5.31
N ILE A 221 -4.51 -8.70 -5.03
CA ILE A 221 -5.08 -8.87 -3.70
C ILE A 221 -6.07 -10.02 -3.78
N SER A 222 -6.01 -10.91 -2.80
CA SER A 222 -6.98 -11.97 -2.62
C SER A 222 -7.31 -12.15 -1.14
N ILE A 223 -8.39 -12.87 -0.89
CA ILE A 223 -8.75 -13.33 0.45
C ILE A 223 -8.78 -14.84 0.48
N LEU A 224 -8.38 -15.43 1.59
CA LEU A 224 -8.61 -16.84 1.86
C LEU A 224 -9.89 -17.00 2.66
N LYS A 225 -10.83 -17.78 2.12
CA LYS A 225 -12.06 -18.18 2.81
C LYS A 225 -12.32 -19.66 2.58
N ASP A 226 -12.54 -20.41 3.67
CA ASP A 226 -12.86 -21.84 3.61
C ASP A 226 -11.85 -22.66 2.80
N GLY A 227 -10.56 -22.35 2.97
CA GLY A 227 -9.44 -22.99 2.26
C GLY A 227 -9.32 -22.63 0.79
N LYS A 228 -10.14 -21.70 0.27
CA LYS A 228 -10.11 -21.24 -1.12
C LYS A 228 -9.70 -19.78 -1.21
N GLU A 229 -8.83 -19.50 -2.16
CA GLU A 229 -8.39 -18.14 -2.47
C GLU A 229 -9.40 -17.49 -3.42
N HIS A 230 -9.86 -16.30 -3.07
CA HIS A 230 -10.80 -15.50 -3.86
C HIS A 230 -10.17 -14.16 -4.18
N ARG A 231 -10.14 -13.79 -5.45
CA ARG A 231 -9.63 -12.49 -5.88
C ARG A 231 -10.46 -11.36 -5.23
N ALA A 232 -9.76 -10.32 -4.79
CA ALA A 232 -10.36 -9.11 -4.28
C ALA A 232 -9.85 -7.89 -5.05
N ARG A 233 -10.65 -6.82 -5.09
CA ARG A 233 -10.28 -5.54 -5.69
C ARG A 233 -10.33 -4.44 -4.64
N LEU A 234 -9.38 -3.53 -4.68
CA LEU A 234 -9.39 -2.35 -3.81
C LEU A 234 -10.54 -1.42 -4.24
N LYS A 235 -11.58 -1.31 -3.43
CA LYS A 235 -12.72 -0.41 -3.70
C LYS A 235 -12.45 1.00 -3.20
N PHE A 236 -11.86 1.10 -2.01
CA PHE A 236 -11.59 2.36 -1.34
C PHE A 236 -10.42 2.17 -0.38
N ASN A 237 -9.60 3.21 -0.20
CA ASN A 237 -8.64 3.26 0.88
C ASN A 237 -8.47 4.66 1.47
N HIS A 238 -7.93 4.70 2.67
CA HIS A 238 -7.59 5.92 3.39
C HIS A 238 -6.25 5.72 4.12
N LYS A 239 -5.17 6.23 3.53
CA LYS A 239 -3.79 6.07 4.02
C LYS A 239 -3.62 6.56 5.46
N LEU A 240 -4.17 7.74 5.79
CA LEU A 240 -4.02 8.36 7.12
C LEU A 240 -4.66 7.57 8.27
N SER A 241 -5.68 6.75 7.99
CA SER A 241 -6.35 5.92 9.00
C SER A 241 -5.98 4.45 8.90
N ASP A 242 -5.11 4.09 7.95
CA ASP A 242 -4.80 2.71 7.60
C ASP A 242 -6.04 1.84 7.30
N ILE A 243 -6.93 2.32 6.45
CA ILE A 243 -8.15 1.58 6.10
C ILE A 243 -8.19 1.28 4.61
N ALA A 244 -8.48 0.04 4.26
CA ALA A 244 -8.90 -0.37 2.93
C ALA A 244 -10.22 -1.13 2.99
N VAL A 245 -11.04 -0.95 1.96
CA VAL A 245 -12.23 -1.75 1.69
C VAL A 245 -12.01 -2.52 0.39
N LEU A 246 -12.11 -3.84 0.48
CA LEU A 246 -11.93 -4.75 -0.64
C LEU A 246 -13.30 -5.28 -1.11
N GLU A 247 -13.47 -5.38 -2.43
CA GLU A 247 -14.60 -6.01 -3.09
C GLU A 247 -14.20 -7.42 -3.54
N THR A 248 -14.85 -8.46 -3.00
CA THR A 248 -14.45 -9.87 -3.21
C THR A 248 -15.32 -10.61 -4.22
N GLY A 249 -16.47 -10.02 -4.61
CA GLY A 249 -17.49 -10.69 -5.44
C GLY A 249 -18.26 -11.80 -4.71
N LEU A 250 -17.93 -12.13 -3.46
CA LEU A 250 -18.62 -13.12 -2.66
C LEU A 250 -19.91 -12.54 -2.07
N LYS A 251 -20.91 -13.40 -1.83
CA LYS A 251 -22.05 -13.08 -0.96
C LYS A 251 -21.90 -13.83 0.35
N THR A 252 -22.11 -13.16 1.48
CA THR A 252 -21.97 -13.78 2.80
C THR A 252 -23.09 -13.35 3.74
N LYS A 253 -23.57 -14.28 4.57
CA LYS A 253 -24.43 -13.96 5.72
C LYS A 253 -23.61 -13.68 6.98
N ASN A 254 -22.32 -14.03 6.96
CA ASN A 254 -21.40 -13.85 8.06
C ASN A 254 -20.62 -12.56 7.84
N HIS A 255 -21.03 -11.50 8.52
CA HIS A 255 -20.35 -10.22 8.52
C HIS A 255 -20.34 -9.65 9.94
N ALA A 256 -19.38 -8.78 10.19
CA ALA A 256 -19.23 -8.10 11.47
C ALA A 256 -20.41 -7.15 11.76
N ARG A 257 -20.56 -6.83 13.05
CA ARG A 257 -21.46 -5.78 13.54
C ARG A 257 -20.66 -4.87 14.44
N PHE A 258 -20.71 -3.56 14.17
CA PHE A 258 -20.04 -2.56 14.98
C PHE A 258 -20.87 -2.21 16.21
N ILE A 259 -20.20 -1.83 17.30
CA ILE A 259 -20.85 -1.21 18.44
C ILE A 259 -21.52 0.10 18.00
N ASN A 260 -22.72 0.41 18.49
CA ASN A 260 -23.37 1.70 18.21
C ASN A 260 -22.62 2.86 18.91
N ASN A 261 -22.70 4.07 18.35
CA ASN A 261 -21.90 5.25 18.73
C ASN A 261 -22.09 5.74 20.18
N ASP A 262 -23.13 5.30 20.87
CA ASP A 262 -23.55 5.84 22.17
C ASP A 262 -22.77 5.26 23.35
N LEU A 263 -21.81 4.36 23.08
CA LEU A 263 -21.01 3.69 24.11
C LEU A 263 -19.54 3.97 23.86
N SER A 264 -18.94 4.73 24.78
CA SER A 264 -17.50 4.91 24.84
C SER A 264 -16.87 3.65 25.42
N VAL A 265 -15.94 3.11 24.66
CA VAL A 265 -14.98 2.12 25.13
C VAL A 265 -14.18 2.72 26.31
N ARG A 266 -13.96 1.94 27.38
CA ARG A 266 -13.36 2.40 28.65
C ARG A 266 -11.96 1.84 28.88
N LEU A 267 -11.18 2.56 29.68
CA LEU A 267 -9.87 2.09 30.14
C LEU A 267 -10.04 0.77 30.90
N GLY A 268 -9.17 -0.20 30.60
CA GLY A 268 -9.19 -1.52 31.24
C GLY A 268 -10.27 -2.48 30.70
N GLU A 269 -11.12 -2.07 29.75
CA GLU A 269 -12.06 -3.01 29.13
C GLU A 269 -11.33 -4.13 28.40
N GLU A 270 -11.87 -5.34 28.58
CA GLU A 270 -11.38 -6.53 27.88
C GLU A 270 -11.70 -6.44 26.40
N MET A 271 -10.70 -6.79 25.58
CA MET A 271 -10.79 -6.81 24.14
C MET A 271 -10.29 -8.14 23.60
N LEU A 272 -10.96 -8.60 22.55
CA LEU A 272 -10.58 -9.77 21.78
C LEU A 272 -10.27 -9.37 20.34
N SER A 273 -9.25 -9.98 19.76
CA SER A 273 -8.89 -9.83 18.36
C SER A 273 -8.86 -11.23 17.72
N VAL A 274 -9.43 -11.36 16.54
CA VAL A 274 -9.49 -12.63 15.81
C VAL A 274 -8.87 -12.42 14.44
N GLY A 275 -7.80 -13.14 14.13
CA GLY A 275 -6.98 -12.90 12.93
C GLY A 275 -6.17 -14.11 12.48
N TYR A 276 -5.39 -13.91 11.42
CA TYR A 276 -4.52 -14.91 10.80
C TYR A 276 -3.05 -14.50 10.96
N PRO A 277 -2.43 -14.74 12.13
CA PRO A 277 -1.02 -14.48 12.32
C PRO A 277 -0.15 -15.52 11.61
N LEU A 278 1.03 -15.10 11.15
CA LEU A 278 2.10 -15.96 10.61
C LEU A 278 1.60 -17.09 9.69
N PRO A 279 0.73 -16.80 8.70
CA PRO A 279 0.06 -17.85 7.94
C PRO A 279 1.03 -18.72 7.14
N GLU A 280 2.21 -18.20 6.79
CA GLU A 280 3.30 -18.92 6.12
C GLU A 280 3.93 -20.03 6.98
N ILE A 281 3.95 -19.86 8.31
CA ILE A 281 4.59 -20.80 9.25
C ILE A 281 3.55 -21.68 9.94
N LEU A 282 2.39 -21.11 10.29
CA LEU A 282 1.40 -21.77 11.15
C LEU A 282 0.37 -22.61 10.40
N HIS A 283 0.33 -22.56 9.05
CA HIS A 283 -0.66 -23.26 8.22
C HIS A 283 -2.13 -23.01 8.61
N GLN A 284 -2.57 -21.75 8.46
CA GLN A 284 -3.98 -21.33 8.49
C GLN A 284 -4.84 -21.54 9.76
N PRO A 285 -4.33 -21.68 11.01
CA PRO A 285 -5.19 -21.55 12.17
C PRO A 285 -5.49 -20.06 12.38
N ILE A 286 -6.76 -19.72 12.30
CA ILE A 286 -7.25 -18.46 12.83
C ILE A 286 -7.00 -18.41 14.34
N ASN A 287 -6.43 -17.33 14.85
CA ASN A 287 -6.09 -17.17 16.27
C ASN A 287 -6.99 -16.16 16.96
N LEU A 288 -7.30 -16.45 18.23
CA LEU A 288 -7.91 -15.51 19.17
C LEU A 288 -6.83 -14.93 20.08
N ASN A 289 -6.67 -13.62 20.05
CA ASN A 289 -5.80 -12.88 20.98
C ASN A 289 -6.68 -12.07 21.93
N GLY A 290 -6.40 -12.17 23.23
CA GLY A 290 -7.16 -11.46 24.27
C GLY A 290 -6.28 -10.52 25.06
N GLY A 291 -6.84 -9.38 25.47
CA GLY A 291 -6.14 -8.38 26.25
C GLY A 291 -7.06 -7.27 26.74
N SER A 292 -6.50 -6.09 26.95
CA SER A 292 -7.25 -4.94 27.45
C SER A 292 -6.82 -3.62 26.82
N ILE A 293 -7.62 -2.60 27.07
CA ILE A 293 -7.34 -1.23 26.66
C ILE A 293 -6.46 -0.57 27.69
N SER A 294 -5.24 -0.24 27.29
CA SER A 294 -4.25 0.38 28.16
C SER A 294 -4.23 1.91 28.05
N ALA A 295 -4.76 2.49 26.97
CA ALA A 295 -5.02 3.94 26.87
C ALA A 295 -6.15 4.25 25.87
N LEU A 296 -6.84 5.38 26.07
CA LEU A 296 -7.92 5.83 25.18
C LEU A 296 -7.45 6.73 24.04
N THR A 297 -6.15 6.94 23.92
CA THR A 297 -5.51 7.71 22.85
C THR A 297 -4.33 6.93 22.28
N GLY A 298 -3.97 7.23 21.04
CA GLY A 298 -2.76 6.72 20.40
C GLY A 298 -1.53 7.56 20.72
N ILE A 299 -0.49 7.34 19.90
CA ILE A 299 0.76 8.09 19.93
C ILE A 299 0.50 9.59 19.80
N ARG A 300 1.27 10.40 20.55
CA ARG A 300 1.14 11.87 20.61
C ARG A 300 -0.29 12.35 20.92
N GLY A 301 -1.09 11.53 21.61
CA GLY A 301 -2.45 11.88 22.00
C GLY A 301 -3.50 11.73 20.90
N ASP A 302 -3.24 10.97 19.83
CA ASP A 302 -4.20 10.77 18.75
C ASP A 302 -5.53 10.18 19.26
N GLY A 303 -6.58 11.02 19.30
CA GLY A 303 -7.90 10.65 19.77
C GLY A 303 -8.64 9.66 18.88
N ARG A 304 -8.17 9.38 17.66
CA ARG A 304 -8.77 8.41 16.73
C ARG A 304 -8.47 6.97 17.11
N LEU A 305 -7.38 6.75 17.86
CA LEU A 305 -6.88 5.44 18.24
C LEU A 305 -7.17 5.15 19.72
N PHE A 306 -7.16 3.87 20.09
CA PHE A 306 -6.91 3.44 21.47
C PHE A 306 -5.70 2.52 21.51
N GLN A 307 -4.97 2.56 22.62
CA GLN A 307 -3.85 1.66 22.88
C GLN A 307 -4.37 0.37 23.51
N VAL A 308 -3.86 -0.77 23.05
CA VAL A 308 -4.19 -2.09 23.57
C VAL A 308 -2.94 -2.88 23.92
N THR A 309 -3.12 -3.77 24.88
CA THR A 309 -2.11 -4.72 25.34
C THR A 309 -2.67 -6.12 25.11
N LEU A 310 -2.18 -6.78 24.06
CA LEU A 310 -2.53 -8.17 23.68
C LEU A 310 -1.41 -8.76 22.80
N PRO A 311 -1.30 -10.09 22.68
CA PRO A 311 -0.32 -10.72 21.81
C PRO A 311 -0.58 -10.39 20.33
N VAL A 312 0.32 -9.67 19.68
CA VAL A 312 0.24 -9.34 18.25
C VAL A 312 1.44 -9.90 17.50
N GLN A 313 1.18 -10.58 16.39
CA GLN A 313 2.18 -11.14 15.48
C GLN A 313 1.96 -10.59 14.06
N PRO A 314 2.96 -10.67 13.17
CA PRO A 314 2.77 -10.38 11.74
C PRO A 314 1.56 -11.15 11.20
N GLY A 315 0.70 -10.47 10.42
CA GLY A 315 -0.58 -11.03 9.94
C GLY A 315 -1.82 -10.60 10.73
N ASN A 316 -1.68 -10.12 11.97
CA ASN A 316 -2.83 -9.66 12.76
C ASN A 316 -3.35 -8.26 12.37
N SER A 317 -2.57 -7.46 11.64
CA SER A 317 -3.03 -6.15 11.12
C SER A 317 -4.35 -6.33 10.37
N GLY A 318 -5.30 -5.42 10.57
CA GLY A 318 -6.64 -5.50 9.97
C GLY A 318 -7.62 -6.42 10.71
N SER A 319 -7.23 -7.07 11.81
CA SER A 319 -8.15 -7.89 12.61
C SER A 319 -9.24 -7.03 13.29
N PRO A 320 -10.49 -7.53 13.38
CA PRO A 320 -11.53 -6.90 14.17
C PRO A 320 -11.18 -6.92 15.65
N MET A 321 -11.29 -5.77 16.31
CA MET A 321 -11.25 -5.65 17.77
C MET A 321 -12.68 -5.75 18.31
N LEU A 322 -12.92 -6.68 19.23
CA LEU A 322 -14.24 -7.09 19.70
C LEU A 322 -14.39 -6.89 21.20
N ASP A 323 -15.54 -6.37 21.63
CA ASP A 323 -15.94 -6.36 23.03
C ASP A 323 -16.47 -7.73 23.50
N ARG A 324 -16.90 -7.82 24.76
CA ARG A 324 -17.53 -9.02 25.36
C ARG A 324 -18.87 -9.43 24.72
N ASN A 325 -19.45 -8.59 23.87
CA ASN A 325 -20.65 -8.91 23.10
C ASN A 325 -20.31 -9.46 21.70
N GLY A 326 -19.03 -9.44 21.30
CA GLY A 326 -18.58 -9.73 19.96
C GLY A 326 -18.91 -8.62 18.96
N LEU A 327 -19.08 -7.38 19.43
CA LEU A 327 -19.28 -6.21 18.59
C LEU A 327 -17.93 -5.55 18.28
N VAL A 328 -17.76 -5.11 17.04
CA VAL A 328 -16.53 -4.45 16.60
C VAL A 328 -16.43 -3.05 17.22
N THR A 329 -15.41 -2.86 18.04
CA THR A 329 -15.03 -1.62 18.72
C THR A 329 -13.89 -0.89 18.00
N GLY A 330 -13.16 -1.59 17.13
CA GLY A 330 -12.11 -1.02 16.29
C GLY A 330 -11.47 -2.04 15.35
N ILE A 331 -10.38 -1.64 14.70
CA ILE A 331 -9.55 -2.50 13.86
C ILE A 331 -8.09 -2.37 14.28
N LEU A 332 -7.40 -3.50 14.44
CA LEU A 332 -6.00 -3.53 14.84
C LEU A 332 -5.11 -2.99 13.72
N GLN A 333 -4.20 -2.07 14.03
CA GLN A 333 -3.24 -1.50 13.06
C GLN A 333 -1.90 -2.22 13.11
N SER A 334 -1.12 -2.11 12.02
CA SER A 334 0.29 -2.50 12.02
C SER A 334 1.09 -1.57 12.92
N ASN A 335 2.00 -2.15 13.72
CA ASN A 335 2.95 -1.37 14.52
C ASN A 335 3.85 -0.48 13.65
N GLU A 336 4.11 -0.85 12.39
CA GLU A 336 4.90 -0.05 11.44
C GLU A 336 4.26 1.32 11.16
N ILE A 337 2.93 1.39 11.18
CA ILE A 337 2.21 2.65 10.95
C ILE A 337 2.31 3.54 12.17
N ALA A 338 2.13 2.94 13.36
CA ALA A 338 2.29 3.66 14.61
C ALA A 338 3.72 4.24 14.72
N LEU A 339 4.74 3.46 14.38
CA LEU A 339 6.13 3.91 14.34
C LEU A 339 6.36 5.06 13.37
N ARG A 340 5.82 4.96 12.14
CA ARG A 340 5.91 6.04 11.14
C ARG A 340 5.19 7.31 11.59
N GLN A 341 4.02 7.21 12.21
CA GLN A 341 3.29 8.38 12.74
C GLN A 341 3.98 9.04 13.94
N ALA A 342 4.81 8.28 14.66
CA ALA A 342 5.57 8.77 15.80
C ALA A 342 6.85 9.51 15.42
N ASP A 343 7.24 9.49 14.14
CA ASP A 343 8.60 9.80 13.66
C ASP A 343 9.65 9.11 14.55
N TYR A 344 9.38 7.85 14.91
CA TYR A 344 10.19 7.10 15.85
C TYR A 344 11.05 6.07 15.12
N SER A 345 12.36 6.26 15.15
CA SER A 345 13.37 5.32 14.66
C SER A 345 13.72 4.32 15.77
N GLY A 346 12.81 3.39 16.02
CA GLY A 346 13.01 2.32 17.01
C GLY A 346 11.88 1.31 16.99
N THR A 347 11.96 0.33 17.89
CA THR A 347 10.85 -0.61 18.11
C THR A 347 9.94 -0.08 19.21
N LEU A 348 8.63 -0.26 19.05
CA LEU A 348 7.71 -0.03 20.15
C LEU A 348 8.04 -0.98 21.29
N ALA A 349 7.83 -0.53 22.54
CA ALA A 349 7.95 -1.42 23.67
C ALA A 349 7.02 -2.64 23.49
N PRO A 350 7.42 -3.83 23.98
CA PRO A 350 6.61 -5.02 23.88
C PRO A 350 5.19 -4.78 24.42
N ASN A 351 4.18 -5.34 23.75
CA ASN A 351 2.76 -5.24 24.12
C ASN A 351 2.13 -3.83 24.06
N ILE A 352 2.75 -2.90 23.31
CA ILE A 352 2.11 -1.65 22.90
C ILE A 352 1.61 -1.79 21.47
N HIS A 353 0.29 -1.80 21.31
CA HIS A 353 -0.38 -1.86 20.02
C HIS A 353 -1.50 -0.84 19.95
N PHE A 354 -1.95 -0.53 18.73
CA PHE A 354 -2.96 0.48 18.49
C PHE A 354 -4.09 -0.08 17.62
N ALA A 355 -5.30 0.41 17.87
CA ALA A 355 -6.44 0.12 17.03
C ALA A 355 -7.23 1.39 16.73
N LEU A 356 -7.69 1.52 15.48
CA LEU A 356 -8.54 2.61 15.06
C LEU A 356 -9.95 2.39 15.59
N LYS A 357 -10.52 3.42 16.24
CA LYS A 357 -11.86 3.37 16.84
C LYS A 357 -12.94 3.12 15.79
N ALA A 358 -13.93 2.30 16.16
CA ALA A 358 -15.11 2.04 15.34
C ALA A 358 -15.84 3.32 14.91
N LYS A 359 -15.82 4.39 15.72
CA LYS A 359 -16.38 5.69 15.35
C LYS A 359 -15.77 6.25 14.07
N GLU A 360 -14.45 6.20 13.95
CA GLU A 360 -13.71 6.70 12.78
C GLU A 360 -13.92 5.79 11.57
N ILE A 361 -13.90 4.47 11.76
CA ILE A 361 -14.20 3.50 10.71
C ILE A 361 -15.60 3.75 10.14
N LYS A 362 -16.63 3.83 11.00
CA LYS A 362 -18.01 4.06 10.58
C LYS A 362 -18.19 5.39 9.86
N LYS A 363 -17.47 6.45 10.25
CA LYS A 363 -17.46 7.74 9.54
C LYS A 363 -16.96 7.54 8.10
N LEU A 364 -15.82 6.88 7.92
CA LEU A 364 -15.26 6.60 6.60
C LEU A 364 -16.20 5.73 5.74
N LEU A 365 -16.78 4.69 6.34
CA LEU A 365 -17.73 3.81 5.63
C LEU A 365 -18.98 4.57 5.17
N LYS A 366 -19.55 5.44 6.03
CA LYS A 366 -20.70 6.28 5.68
C LYS A 366 -20.37 7.25 4.55
N THR A 367 -19.26 7.97 4.64
CA THR A 367 -18.83 8.95 3.62
C THR A 367 -18.64 8.29 2.25
N ASN A 368 -18.18 7.03 2.22
CA ASN A 368 -17.93 6.29 0.98
C ASN A 368 -19.09 5.35 0.60
N GLN A 369 -20.28 5.53 1.19
CA GLN A 369 -21.50 4.77 0.88
C GLN A 369 -21.33 3.24 1.01
N ILE A 370 -20.44 2.80 1.90
CA ILE A 370 -20.21 1.38 2.20
C ILE A 370 -21.20 0.96 3.27
N LYS A 371 -22.02 -0.05 2.96
CA LYS A 371 -22.99 -0.61 3.91
C LYS A 371 -22.26 -1.35 5.03
N PHE A 372 -22.69 -1.16 6.27
CA PHE A 372 -22.25 -1.91 7.44
C PHE A 372 -23.39 -2.01 8.44
N PHE A 373 -23.22 -2.88 9.44
CA PHE A 373 -24.24 -3.15 10.44
C PHE A 373 -23.77 -2.71 11.83
N THR A 374 -24.70 -2.19 12.63
CA THR A 374 -24.48 -1.80 14.02
C THR A 374 -25.40 -2.59 14.94
N ARG A 375 -25.03 -2.69 16.22
CA ARG A 375 -25.91 -3.20 17.28
C ARG A 375 -25.64 -2.48 18.59
N ASN A 376 -26.67 -2.29 19.41
CA ASN A 376 -26.49 -1.74 20.75
C ASN A 376 -25.95 -2.81 21.70
N SER A 377 -25.05 -2.43 22.61
CA SER A 377 -24.43 -3.41 23.52
C SER A 377 -25.42 -3.99 24.53
N TYR A 378 -26.44 -3.23 24.94
CA TYR A 378 -27.47 -3.69 25.88
C TYR A 378 -28.46 -4.68 25.24
N GLU A 379 -28.54 -4.74 23.91
CA GLU A 379 -29.32 -5.73 23.16
C GLU A 379 -28.58 -7.07 23.02
N THR A 380 -27.37 -7.17 23.59
CA THR A 380 -26.52 -8.34 23.52
C THR A 380 -26.13 -8.78 24.92
N ARG A 381 -26.13 -10.09 25.15
CA ARG A 381 -25.57 -10.67 26.38
C ARG A 381 -24.07 -10.84 26.21
N TYR A 382 -23.33 -10.68 27.30
CA TYR A 382 -21.92 -11.07 27.34
C TYR A 382 -21.79 -12.53 26.94
N LYS A 383 -20.84 -12.78 26.05
CA LYS A 383 -20.52 -14.10 25.52
C LYS A 383 -19.24 -14.61 26.17
N LYS A 384 -19.05 -15.93 26.21
CA LYS A 384 -17.76 -16.49 26.61
C LYS A 384 -16.77 -16.27 25.46
N ARG A 385 -15.47 -16.26 25.79
CA ARG A 385 -14.40 -16.12 24.80
C ARG A 385 -14.52 -17.11 23.62
N PRO A 386 -14.80 -18.42 23.83
CA PRO A 386 -14.96 -19.37 22.72
C PRO A 386 -16.12 -18.99 21.78
N ASP A 387 -17.26 -18.56 22.33
CA ASP A 387 -18.42 -18.16 21.52
C ASP A 387 -18.11 -16.93 20.64
N ILE A 388 -17.31 -15.99 21.17
CA ILE A 388 -16.86 -14.82 20.39
C ILE A 388 -15.89 -15.26 19.29
N ALA A 389 -14.96 -16.17 19.60
CA ALA A 389 -14.00 -16.70 18.64
C ALA A 389 -14.71 -17.41 17.47
N GLU A 390 -15.64 -18.33 17.76
CA GLU A 390 -16.44 -19.03 16.75
C GLU A 390 -17.28 -18.07 15.92
N TYR A 391 -17.91 -17.09 16.57
CA TYR A 391 -18.70 -16.06 15.87
C TYR A 391 -17.84 -15.22 14.93
N ALA A 392 -16.68 -14.76 15.39
CA ALA A 392 -15.79 -13.89 14.62
C ALA A 392 -15.06 -14.63 13.49
N ALA A 393 -14.66 -15.88 13.72
CA ALA A 393 -13.99 -16.70 12.72
C ALA A 393 -14.81 -16.86 11.43
N ARG A 394 -16.15 -16.81 11.53
CA ARG A 394 -17.05 -16.89 10.37
C ARG A 394 -16.96 -15.70 9.43
N PHE A 395 -16.53 -14.54 9.91
CA PHE A 395 -16.46 -13.31 9.12
C PHE A 395 -15.05 -12.74 8.96
N THR A 396 -14.06 -13.22 9.71
CA THR A 396 -12.66 -12.86 9.54
C THR A 396 -12.02 -13.69 8.42
N VAL A 397 -11.23 -13.05 7.57
CA VAL A 397 -10.51 -13.65 6.43
C VAL A 397 -9.04 -13.31 6.47
N GLN A 398 -8.21 -14.16 5.88
CA GLN A 398 -6.82 -13.79 5.57
C GLN A 398 -6.83 -12.94 4.29
N VAL A 399 -6.11 -11.83 4.29
CA VAL A 399 -5.86 -10.99 3.12
C VAL A 399 -4.44 -11.28 2.63
N ILE A 400 -4.28 -11.52 1.34
CA ILE A 400 -3.02 -11.89 0.71
C ILE A 400 -2.68 -10.85 -0.35
N CYS A 401 -1.47 -10.31 -0.26
CA CYS A 401 -0.89 -9.35 -1.19
C CYS A 401 0.26 -10.01 -1.95
N ARG A 402 0.20 -10.02 -3.28
CA ARG A 402 1.30 -10.50 -4.12
C ARG A 402 1.71 -9.49 -5.17
N GLY A 403 2.95 -9.59 -5.65
CA GLY A 403 3.41 -8.86 -6.82
C GLY A 403 4.87 -9.03 -7.17
#